data_AF-A0AAW9RT99-F1
#
_entry.id   AF-A0AAW9RT99-F1
#
_cell.length_a   1.000
_cell.length_b   1.000
_cell.length_c   1.000
_cell.angle_alpha   90.00
_cell.angle_beta   90.00
_cell.angle_gamma   90.00
#
_symmetry.space_group_name_H-M   'P 1'
#
loop_
_entity.id
_entity.type
_entity.pdbx_description
1 polymer ?
#
loop_
_entity_poly.entity_id
_entity_poly.type
_entity_poly.pdbx_seq_one_letter_code
_entity_poly.pdbx_strand_id
1 'polypeptide(L)'
;MLGVLPRSRLWRDVVGLLDTGAADSDVVAASARAAEKDMLRAGDDPVFVEAVRLLLNIPLAARSEDFGQALRDIGLTVGNRPELLDLVASAAERLDTVRRETRSRSDLGEIAARALTRTLSSSMGDTLPSLFGATPDDVQAVARRMSWSKGISGFTREFFGSLVSGTLSYWLDRTLAVQIGEGRRFPSATARNAFDSELDRFSSEATRIIQEFSSGWYGKTLHGKGGFGTGDAATFGAVALKKTVSELRARGAKDV
;
A
#
# COMPACT_ATOMS: atom_id res chain seq x y z
N MET A 1 -4.33 -14.08 -16.62
CA MET A 1 -3.24 -14.12 -17.63
C MET A 1 -1.92 -14.21 -16.87
N LEU A 2 -1.19 -15.31 -16.99
CA LEU A 2 0.15 -15.44 -16.39
C LEU A 2 1.08 -14.49 -17.16
N GLY A 3 1.45 -13.38 -16.54
CA GLY A 3 2.33 -12.38 -17.13
C GLY A 3 3.74 -12.95 -17.32
N VAL A 4 4.35 -12.70 -18.47
CA VAL A 4 5.73 -13.12 -18.76
C VAL A 4 6.67 -12.45 -17.76
N LEU A 5 7.58 -13.23 -17.16
CA LEU A 5 8.60 -12.70 -16.27
C LEU A 5 9.46 -11.67 -16.98
N PRO A 6 9.80 -10.53 -16.34
CA PRO A 6 10.76 -9.62 -16.93
C PRO A 6 12.09 -10.36 -17.08
N ARG A 7 12.63 -10.43 -18.29
CA ARG A 7 13.90 -11.12 -18.61
C ARG A 7 15.15 -10.41 -18.03
N SER A 8 14.99 -9.63 -16.97
CA SER A 8 16.09 -8.92 -16.33
C SER A 8 17.02 -9.91 -15.61
N ARG A 9 18.28 -9.53 -15.45
CA ARG A 9 19.24 -10.32 -14.66
C ARG A 9 18.76 -10.48 -13.22
N LEU A 10 18.21 -9.42 -12.62
CA LEU A 10 17.75 -9.43 -11.23
C LEU A 10 16.60 -10.42 -10.99
N TRP A 11 15.64 -10.53 -11.92
CA TRP A 11 14.57 -11.52 -11.79
C TRP A 11 15.06 -12.96 -11.98
N ARG A 12 16.10 -13.18 -12.80
CA ARG A 12 16.76 -14.50 -12.88
C ARG A 12 17.47 -14.87 -11.58
N ASP A 13 18.09 -13.89 -10.91
CA ASP A 13 18.73 -14.11 -9.62
C ASP A 13 17.68 -14.53 -8.56
N VAL A 14 16.49 -13.91 -8.54
CA VAL A 14 15.36 -14.32 -7.67
C VAL A 14 14.92 -15.77 -7.95
N VAL A 15 14.77 -16.14 -9.22
CA VAL A 15 14.41 -17.52 -9.60
C VAL A 15 15.48 -18.51 -9.15
N GLY A 16 16.76 -18.18 -9.31
CA GLY A 16 17.86 -19.02 -8.84
C GLY A 16 17.81 -19.27 -7.34
N LEU A 17 17.53 -18.24 -6.52
CA LEU A 17 17.39 -18.38 -5.07
C LEU A 17 16.21 -19.28 -4.68
N LEU A 18 15.11 -19.20 -5.42
CA LEU A 18 13.95 -20.09 -5.23
C LEU A 18 14.30 -21.54 -5.56
N ASP A 19 15.02 -21.79 -6.67
CA ASP A 19 15.41 -23.13 -7.11
C ASP A 19 16.43 -23.79 -6.16
N THR A 20 17.31 -23.01 -5.52
CA THR A 20 18.30 -23.54 -4.57
C THR A 20 17.75 -23.74 -3.15
N GLY A 21 16.49 -23.38 -2.88
CA GLY A 21 15.94 -23.46 -1.53
C GLY A 21 16.53 -22.43 -0.57
N ALA A 22 16.93 -21.25 -1.07
CA ALA A 22 17.47 -20.19 -0.22
C ALA A 22 16.47 -19.74 0.86
N ALA A 23 16.98 -19.05 1.88
CA ALA A 23 16.16 -18.50 2.95
C ALA A 23 15.13 -17.52 2.37
N ASP A 24 13.94 -17.46 2.99
CA ASP A 24 12.85 -16.60 2.54
C ASP A 24 13.29 -15.12 2.53
N SER A 25 14.07 -14.69 3.52
CA SER A 25 14.68 -13.36 3.61
C SER A 25 15.51 -13.00 2.38
N ASP A 26 16.30 -13.94 1.86
CA ASP A 26 17.16 -13.72 0.68
C ASP A 26 16.32 -13.54 -0.58
N VAL A 27 15.29 -14.38 -0.75
CA VAL A 27 14.35 -14.31 -1.86
C VAL A 27 13.61 -12.97 -1.83
N VAL A 28 13.12 -12.56 -0.65
CA VAL A 28 12.40 -11.29 -0.48
C VAL A 28 13.33 -10.10 -0.75
N ALA A 29 14.56 -10.11 -0.23
CA ALA A 29 15.54 -9.05 -0.47
C ALA A 29 15.96 -8.95 -1.95
N ALA A 30 16.13 -10.08 -2.63
CA ALA A 30 16.38 -10.11 -4.08
C ALA A 30 15.18 -9.57 -4.87
N SER A 31 13.96 -9.93 -4.46
CA SER A 31 12.72 -9.45 -5.08
C SER A 31 12.56 -7.94 -4.93
N ALA A 32 12.90 -7.40 -3.76
CA ALA A 32 12.91 -5.96 -3.53
C ALA A 32 13.90 -5.22 -4.45
N ARG A 33 15.11 -5.76 -4.64
CA ARG A 33 16.08 -5.21 -5.60
C ARG A 33 15.57 -5.28 -7.04
N ALA A 34 14.87 -6.36 -7.40
CA ALA A 34 14.33 -6.54 -8.75
C ALA A 34 13.14 -5.61 -9.04
N ALA A 35 12.30 -5.33 -8.04
CA ALA A 35 11.13 -4.45 -8.14
C ALA A 35 11.43 -2.96 -7.91
N GLU A 36 12.63 -2.63 -7.46
CA GLU A 36 13.02 -1.26 -7.07
C GLU A 36 12.68 -0.21 -8.14
N LYS A 37 13.06 -0.46 -9.39
CA LYS A 37 12.87 0.51 -10.47
C LYS A 37 11.40 0.87 -10.65
N ASP A 38 10.51 -0.11 -10.50
CA ASP A 38 9.07 0.07 -10.64
C ASP A 38 8.52 0.84 -9.43
N MET A 39 8.98 0.52 -8.22
CA MET A 39 8.63 1.28 -7.00
C MET A 39 9.10 2.74 -7.06
N LEU A 40 10.29 3.02 -7.57
CA LEU A 40 10.81 4.40 -7.67
C LEU A 40 10.11 5.24 -8.75
N ARG A 41 9.44 4.60 -9.71
CA ARG A 41 8.62 5.25 -10.74
C ARG A 41 7.15 5.37 -10.36
N ALA A 42 6.76 4.92 -9.16
CA ALA A 42 5.39 4.94 -8.72
C ALA A 42 4.74 6.33 -8.78
N GLY A 43 5.52 7.39 -8.53
CA GLY A 43 5.04 8.77 -8.62
C GLY A 43 4.56 9.20 -10.01
N ASP A 44 4.90 8.46 -11.07
CA ASP A 44 4.42 8.68 -12.43
C ASP A 44 3.08 7.96 -12.69
N ASP A 45 2.65 7.05 -11.81
CA ASP A 45 1.40 6.32 -11.95
C ASP A 45 0.22 7.11 -11.34
N PRO A 46 -0.78 7.51 -12.15
CA PRO A 46 -1.85 8.37 -11.69
C PRO A 46 -2.77 7.70 -10.66
N VAL A 47 -2.93 6.37 -10.71
CA VAL A 47 -3.77 5.63 -9.75
C VAL A 47 -3.06 5.53 -8.41
N PHE A 48 -1.76 5.26 -8.40
CA PHE A 48 -0.95 5.31 -7.18
C PHE A 48 -0.98 6.71 -6.54
N VAL A 49 -0.78 7.76 -7.34
CA VAL A 49 -0.80 9.14 -6.84
C VAL A 49 -2.16 9.48 -6.26
N GLU A 50 -3.25 9.09 -6.91
CA GLU A 50 -4.60 9.28 -6.38
C GLU A 50 -4.83 8.49 -5.08
N ALA A 51 -4.34 7.26 -5.00
CA ALA A 51 -4.45 6.46 -3.79
C ALA A 51 -3.76 7.14 -2.61
N VAL A 52 -2.55 7.68 -2.82
CA VAL A 52 -1.84 8.47 -1.79
C VAL A 52 -2.58 9.77 -1.48
N ARG A 53 -3.18 10.43 -2.48
CA ARG A 53 -3.97 11.65 -2.24
C ARG A 53 -5.16 11.37 -1.34
N LEU A 54 -5.90 10.29 -1.60
CA LEU A 54 -7.04 9.86 -0.77
C LEU A 54 -6.58 9.44 0.64
N LEU A 55 -5.48 8.68 0.75
CA LEU A 55 -4.86 8.29 2.01
C LEU A 55 -4.58 9.49 2.92
N LEU A 56 -4.13 10.62 2.35
CA LEU A 56 -3.83 11.84 3.10
C LEU A 56 -5.08 12.68 3.38
N ASN A 57 -6.02 12.76 2.43
CA ASN A 57 -7.17 13.66 2.55
C ASN A 57 -8.37 13.07 3.29
N ILE A 58 -8.58 11.75 3.30
CA ILE A 58 -9.72 11.14 4.05
C ILE A 58 -9.65 11.48 5.55
N PRO A 59 -8.50 11.32 6.24
CA PRO A 59 -8.39 11.75 7.63
C PRO A 59 -8.57 13.25 7.84
N LEU A 60 -8.14 14.07 6.87
CA LEU A 60 -8.33 15.52 6.90
C LEU A 60 -9.81 15.89 6.78
N ALA A 61 -10.52 15.31 5.81
CA ALA A 61 -11.94 15.53 5.58
C ALA A 61 -12.78 15.20 6.83
N ALA A 62 -12.38 14.18 7.59
CA ALA A 62 -13.04 13.80 8.84
C ALA A 62 -12.93 14.84 9.97
N ARG A 63 -12.12 15.90 9.80
CA ARG A 63 -12.09 17.05 10.71
C ARG A 63 -13.22 18.05 10.48
N SER A 64 -13.85 18.02 9.30
CA SER A 64 -15.00 18.86 8.96
C SER A 64 -16.20 18.51 9.84
N GLU A 65 -17.07 19.49 10.09
CA GLU A 65 -18.40 19.24 10.68
C GLU A 65 -19.28 18.47 9.69
N ASP A 66 -19.24 18.83 8.41
CA ASP A 66 -19.86 18.05 7.32
C ASP A 66 -18.80 17.15 6.66
N PHE A 67 -18.70 15.93 7.20
CA PHE A 67 -17.75 14.93 6.69
C PHE A 67 -18.12 14.45 5.29
N GLY A 68 -19.40 14.20 5.03
CA GLY A 68 -19.88 13.75 3.72
C GLY A 68 -19.54 14.76 2.62
N GLN A 69 -19.76 16.06 2.87
CA GLN A 69 -19.39 17.09 1.91
C GLN A 69 -17.88 17.17 1.71
N ALA A 70 -17.09 17.15 2.77
CA ALA A 70 -15.63 17.20 2.66
C ALA A 70 -15.05 16.02 1.87
N LEU A 71 -15.68 14.83 1.94
CA LEU A 71 -15.31 13.66 1.13
C LEU A 71 -15.69 13.85 -0.35
N ARG A 72 -16.86 14.43 -0.63
CA ARG A 72 -17.26 14.78 -2.00
C ARG A 72 -16.35 15.82 -2.63
N ASP A 73 -15.89 16.80 -1.86
CA ASP A 73 -14.94 17.82 -2.32
C ASP A 73 -13.59 17.22 -2.75
N ILE A 74 -13.22 16.07 -2.18
CA ILE A 74 -12.03 15.31 -2.59
C ILE A 74 -12.36 14.22 -3.62
N GLY A 75 -13.56 14.19 -4.19
CA GLY A 75 -13.95 13.31 -5.29
C GLY A 75 -14.50 11.94 -4.89
N LEU A 76 -14.94 11.75 -3.63
CA LEU A 76 -15.59 10.51 -3.19
C LEU A 76 -17.12 10.64 -3.23
N THR A 77 -17.78 9.74 -3.95
CA THR A 77 -19.24 9.76 -4.13
C THR A 77 -19.97 9.15 -2.94
N VAL A 78 -20.08 9.91 -1.85
CA VAL A 78 -20.74 9.46 -0.61
C VAL A 78 -21.97 10.28 -0.23
N GLY A 79 -22.84 9.67 0.58
CA GLY A 79 -23.94 10.37 1.26
C GLY A 79 -23.45 11.34 2.36
N ASN A 80 -24.39 12.01 3.03
CA ASN A 80 -24.05 12.99 4.08
C ASN A 80 -23.47 12.36 5.35
N ARG A 81 -23.85 11.11 5.64
CA ARG A 81 -23.39 10.35 6.80
C ARG A 81 -22.82 9.01 6.33
N PRO A 82 -21.60 8.99 5.76
CA PRO A 82 -21.02 7.79 5.17
C PRO A 82 -20.64 6.77 6.24
N GLU A 83 -20.89 5.50 5.93
CA GLU A 83 -20.39 4.36 6.69
C GLU A 83 -19.07 3.85 6.12
N LEU A 84 -18.42 2.90 6.81
CA LEU A 84 -17.12 2.35 6.37
C LEU A 84 -17.19 1.77 4.96
N LEU A 85 -18.24 1.01 4.63
CA LEU A 85 -18.39 0.42 3.31
C LEU A 85 -18.59 1.47 2.23
N ASP A 86 -19.28 2.58 2.52
CA ASP A 86 -19.42 3.70 1.59
C ASP A 86 -18.06 4.33 1.28
N LEU A 87 -17.20 4.49 2.30
CA LEU A 87 -15.85 5.03 2.13
C LEU A 87 -14.97 4.11 1.27
N VAL A 88 -14.98 2.81 1.56
CA VAL A 88 -14.19 1.81 0.83
C VAL A 88 -14.66 1.72 -0.62
N ALA A 89 -15.97 1.63 -0.85
CA ALA A 89 -16.55 1.57 -2.19
C ALA A 89 -16.26 2.84 -2.98
N SER A 90 -16.48 4.02 -2.39
CA SER A 90 -16.22 5.30 -3.05
C SER A 90 -14.76 5.51 -3.40
N ALA A 91 -13.83 5.08 -2.52
CA ALA A 91 -12.41 5.15 -2.81
C ALA A 91 -12.03 4.22 -3.97
N ALA A 92 -12.56 3.00 -4.00
CA ALA A 92 -12.35 2.07 -5.11
C ALA A 92 -12.90 2.63 -6.43
N GLU A 93 -14.13 3.16 -6.44
CA GLU A 93 -14.75 3.77 -7.61
C GLU A 93 -13.98 5.00 -8.12
N ARG A 94 -13.44 5.81 -7.21
CA ARG A 94 -12.62 6.97 -7.57
C ARG A 94 -11.34 6.54 -8.27
N LEU A 95 -10.64 5.54 -7.73
CA LEU A 95 -9.42 4.99 -8.33
C LEU A 95 -9.71 4.36 -9.69
N ASP A 96 -10.83 3.66 -9.83
CA ASP A 96 -11.31 3.12 -11.10
C ASP A 96 -11.62 4.20 -12.14
N THR A 97 -12.16 5.33 -11.69
CA THR A 97 -12.43 6.48 -12.54
C THR A 97 -11.12 7.08 -13.06
N VAL A 98 -10.15 7.34 -12.18
CA VAL A 98 -8.82 7.83 -12.58
C VAL A 98 -8.14 6.86 -13.55
N ARG A 99 -8.27 5.56 -13.31
CA ARG A 99 -7.76 4.51 -14.21
C ARG A 99 -8.36 4.60 -15.62
N ARG A 100 -9.68 4.81 -15.72
CA ARG A 100 -10.36 4.98 -17.02
C ARG A 100 -9.97 6.29 -17.71
N GLU A 101 -9.96 7.39 -16.97
CA GLU A 101 -9.67 8.75 -17.50
C GLU A 101 -8.24 8.86 -18.05
N THR A 102 -7.27 8.33 -17.31
CA THR A 102 -5.85 8.39 -17.70
C THR A 102 -5.44 7.29 -18.67
N ARG A 103 -6.33 6.32 -18.92
CA ARG A 103 -6.05 5.08 -19.67
C ARG A 103 -4.82 4.33 -19.13
N SER A 104 -4.44 4.55 -17.87
CA SER A 104 -3.34 3.86 -17.22
C SER A 104 -3.77 2.44 -16.90
N ARG A 105 -3.16 1.44 -17.53
CA ARG A 105 -3.30 0.03 -17.17
C ARG A 105 -1.97 -0.45 -16.62
N SER A 106 -1.73 -0.17 -15.35
CA SER A 106 -0.53 -0.59 -14.64
C SER A 106 -0.87 -1.58 -13.53
N ASP A 107 0.00 -2.57 -13.35
CA ASP A 107 -0.11 -3.50 -12.24
C ASP A 107 0.08 -2.78 -10.89
N LEU A 108 0.98 -1.79 -10.85
CA LEU A 108 1.23 -0.99 -9.66
C LEU A 108 0.00 -0.19 -9.23
N GLY A 109 -0.72 0.42 -10.17
CA GLY A 109 -1.94 1.17 -9.87
C GLY A 109 -3.04 0.27 -9.31
N GLU A 110 -3.19 -0.94 -9.85
CA GLU A 110 -4.11 -1.95 -9.32
C GLU A 110 -3.72 -2.38 -7.89
N ILE A 111 -2.43 -2.62 -7.64
CA ILE A 111 -1.94 -2.98 -6.31
C ILE A 111 -2.13 -1.82 -5.33
N ALA A 112 -1.89 -0.58 -5.74
CA ALA A 112 -2.13 0.60 -4.93
C ALA A 112 -3.61 0.78 -4.56
N ALA A 113 -4.52 0.52 -5.49
CA ALA A 113 -5.96 0.56 -5.24
C ALA A 113 -6.38 -0.50 -4.20
N ARG A 114 -5.88 -1.73 -4.34
CA ARG A 114 -6.10 -2.81 -3.36
C ARG A 114 -5.48 -2.50 -2.00
N ALA A 115 -4.28 -1.93 -1.97
CA ALA A 115 -3.62 -1.54 -0.74
C ALA A 115 -4.42 -0.46 0.00
N LEU A 116 -4.91 0.58 -0.69
CA LEU A 116 -5.73 1.62 -0.07
C LEU A 116 -7.05 1.05 0.50
N THR A 117 -7.79 0.27 -0.29
CA THR A 117 -9.07 -0.31 0.14
C THR A 117 -8.89 -1.27 1.31
N ARG A 118 -7.83 -2.09 1.30
CA ARG A 118 -7.44 -2.92 2.44
C ARG A 118 -7.16 -2.07 3.67
N THR A 119 -6.26 -1.09 3.57
CA THR A 119 -5.88 -0.23 4.69
C THR A 119 -7.06 0.56 5.26
N LEU A 120 -7.97 1.07 4.42
CA LEU A 120 -9.20 1.69 4.91
C LEU A 120 -10.04 0.70 5.71
N SER A 121 -10.22 -0.52 5.18
CA SER A 121 -11.04 -1.56 5.81
C SER A 121 -10.43 -2.04 7.14
N SER A 122 -9.13 -2.32 7.19
CA SER A 122 -8.46 -2.80 8.40
C SER A 122 -8.24 -1.71 9.43
N SER A 123 -7.64 -0.57 9.05
CA SER A 123 -7.34 0.49 10.02
C SER A 123 -8.60 1.07 10.67
N MET A 124 -9.73 1.11 9.94
CA MET A 124 -11.00 1.56 10.50
C MET A 124 -11.76 0.41 11.17
N GLY A 125 -11.89 -0.74 10.50
CA GLY A 125 -12.65 -1.89 10.97
C GLY A 125 -12.14 -2.46 12.30
N ASP A 126 -10.82 -2.51 12.49
CA ASP A 126 -10.21 -3.00 13.74
C ASP A 126 -10.42 -2.05 14.93
N THR A 127 -10.75 -0.78 14.66
CA THR A 127 -10.94 0.27 15.68
C THR A 127 -12.41 0.52 15.98
N LEU A 128 -13.29 0.29 15.01
CA LEU A 128 -14.73 0.50 15.18
C LEU A 128 -15.30 -0.52 16.19
N PRO A 129 -16.38 -0.17 16.91
CA PRO A 129 -17.26 -1.16 17.53
C PRO A 129 -17.69 -2.18 16.46
N SER A 130 -18.17 -3.38 16.87
CA SER A 130 -18.52 -4.47 15.95
C SER A 130 -19.15 -3.97 14.65
N LEU A 131 -18.81 -4.56 13.50
CA LEU A 131 -19.21 -4.09 12.16
C LEU A 131 -20.72 -3.80 11.99
N PHE A 132 -21.59 -4.36 12.83
CA PHE A 132 -23.05 -4.18 12.82
C PHE A 132 -23.58 -3.12 13.80
N GLY A 133 -22.71 -2.49 14.60
CA GLY A 133 -23.06 -1.49 15.62
C GLY A 133 -22.32 -0.18 15.49
N ALA A 134 -21.43 -0.05 14.51
CA ALA A 134 -20.73 1.20 14.22
C ALA A 134 -21.70 2.21 13.58
N THR A 135 -21.71 3.45 14.09
CA THR A 135 -22.48 4.55 13.50
C THR A 135 -21.63 5.37 12.54
N PRO A 136 -22.23 6.19 11.64
CA PRO A 136 -21.47 7.13 10.82
C PRO A 136 -20.60 8.10 11.64
N ASP A 137 -21.01 8.44 12.86
CA ASP A 137 -20.22 9.32 13.74
C ASP A 137 -18.99 8.59 14.29
N ASP A 138 -19.08 7.28 14.54
CA ASP A 138 -17.93 6.44 14.90
C ASP A 138 -16.93 6.37 13.74
N VAL A 139 -17.42 6.19 12.51
CA VAL A 139 -16.61 6.17 11.28
C VAL A 139 -15.86 7.49 11.11
N GLN A 140 -16.56 8.62 11.25
CA GLN A 140 -15.93 9.95 11.21
C GLN A 140 -14.91 10.12 12.34
N ALA A 141 -15.22 9.71 13.56
CA ALA A 141 -14.32 9.84 14.71
C ALA A 141 -13.03 9.03 14.52
N VAL A 142 -13.13 7.79 13.99
CA VAL A 142 -11.98 6.95 13.68
C VAL A 142 -11.15 7.56 12.56
N ALA A 143 -11.76 7.97 11.45
CA ALA A 143 -11.06 8.67 10.36
C ALA A 143 -10.37 9.95 10.85
N ARG A 144 -11.02 10.72 11.73
CA ARG A 144 -10.44 11.94 12.32
C ARG A 144 -9.22 11.64 13.17
N ARG A 145 -9.22 10.56 13.96
CA ARG A 145 -8.05 10.14 14.76
C ARG A 145 -6.85 9.79 13.89
N MET A 146 -7.07 9.27 12.69
CA MET A 146 -6.00 9.01 11.71
C MET A 146 -5.30 10.28 11.25
N SER A 147 -5.90 11.46 11.40
CA SER A 147 -5.25 12.72 11.02
C SER A 147 -4.23 13.23 12.03
N TRP A 148 -4.17 12.63 13.23
CA TRP A 148 -3.23 13.00 14.27
C TRP A 148 -1.88 12.33 14.05
N SER A 149 -0.81 12.88 14.66
CA SER A 149 0.58 12.44 14.42
C SER A 149 0.76 10.91 14.46
N LYS A 150 0.31 10.25 15.54
CA LYS A 150 0.39 8.78 15.64
C LYS A 150 -0.53 8.06 14.64
N GLY A 151 -1.72 8.61 14.40
CA GLY A 151 -2.70 8.05 13.47
C GLY A 151 -2.19 8.04 12.04
N ILE A 152 -1.67 9.16 11.55
CA ILE A 152 -1.23 9.27 10.15
C ILE A 152 0.03 8.45 9.90
N SER A 153 0.94 8.39 10.88
CA SER A 153 2.11 7.52 10.82
C SER A 153 1.74 6.04 10.77
N GLY A 154 0.74 5.60 11.54
CA GLY A 154 0.22 4.24 11.45
C GLY A 154 -0.44 3.96 10.10
N PHE A 155 -1.38 4.83 9.70
CA PHE A 155 -2.20 4.67 8.51
C PHE A 155 -1.37 4.64 7.22
N THR A 156 -0.43 5.57 7.07
CA THR A 156 0.46 5.59 5.91
C THR A 156 1.42 4.40 5.90
N ARG A 157 1.98 3.99 7.05
CA ARG A 157 2.83 2.80 7.12
C ARG A 157 2.07 1.55 6.68
N GLU A 158 0.83 1.38 7.12
CA GLU A 158 0.01 0.22 6.77
C GLU A 158 -0.26 0.17 5.26
N PHE A 159 -0.63 1.30 4.65
CA PHE A 159 -0.80 1.41 3.20
C PHE A 159 0.46 1.01 2.44
N PHE A 160 1.62 1.60 2.79
CA PHE A 160 2.86 1.29 2.10
C PHE A 160 3.34 -0.14 2.37
N GLY A 161 3.03 -0.70 3.55
CA GLY A 161 3.31 -2.11 3.87
C GLY A 161 2.53 -3.04 2.96
N SER A 162 1.22 -2.80 2.82
CA SER A 162 0.37 -3.57 1.91
C SER A 162 0.77 -3.39 0.45
N LEU A 163 1.15 -2.17 0.04
CA LEU A 163 1.60 -1.88 -1.32
C LEU A 163 2.90 -2.60 -1.66
N VAL A 164 3.90 -2.54 -0.77
CA VAL A 164 5.20 -3.19 -0.98
C VAL A 164 5.03 -4.70 -1.00
N SER A 165 4.31 -5.27 -0.04
CA SER A 165 4.05 -6.72 -0.03
C SER A 165 3.32 -7.15 -1.31
N GLY A 166 2.23 -6.45 -1.68
CA GLY A 166 1.49 -6.74 -2.91
C GLY A 166 2.36 -6.62 -4.17
N THR A 167 3.26 -5.66 -4.23
CA THR A 167 4.20 -5.49 -5.36
C THR A 167 5.18 -6.66 -5.44
N LEU A 168 5.76 -7.09 -4.32
CA LEU A 168 6.69 -8.20 -4.29
C LEU A 168 5.99 -9.53 -4.58
N SER A 169 4.85 -9.77 -3.95
CA SER A 169 3.98 -10.93 -4.17
C SER A 169 3.56 -11.02 -5.64
N TYR A 170 3.15 -9.91 -6.25
CA TYR A 170 2.75 -9.87 -7.65
C TYR A 170 3.83 -10.41 -8.60
N TRP A 171 5.08 -9.99 -8.39
CA TRP A 171 6.18 -10.45 -9.23
C TRP A 171 6.61 -11.87 -8.90
N LEU A 172 6.59 -12.24 -7.62
CA LEU A 172 6.89 -13.58 -7.16
C LEU A 172 5.86 -14.59 -7.66
N ASP A 173 4.57 -14.28 -7.69
CA ASP A 173 3.55 -15.22 -8.17
C ASP A 173 3.75 -15.62 -9.65
N ARG A 174 4.43 -14.77 -10.44
CA ARG A 174 4.85 -15.12 -11.81
C ARG A 174 5.99 -16.15 -11.86
N THR A 175 6.81 -16.26 -10.82
CA THR A 175 7.86 -17.30 -10.67
C THR A 175 7.37 -18.50 -9.85
N LEU A 176 6.48 -18.29 -8.88
CA LEU A 176 6.11 -19.27 -7.87
C LEU A 176 5.08 -20.29 -8.34
N ALA A 177 4.32 -20.01 -9.40
CA ALA A 177 3.32 -20.94 -9.92
C ALA A 177 3.92 -22.31 -10.32
N VAL A 178 5.21 -22.38 -10.66
CA VAL A 178 5.94 -23.62 -10.98
C VAL A 178 6.75 -24.19 -9.81
N GLN A 179 6.70 -23.53 -8.65
CA GLN A 179 7.48 -23.85 -7.46
C GLN A 179 6.65 -24.54 -6.36
N ILE A 180 5.38 -24.85 -6.63
CA ILE A 180 4.48 -25.58 -5.73
C ILE A 180 4.36 -27.04 -6.22
N GLY A 181 4.55 -28.00 -5.32
CA GLY A 181 4.40 -29.43 -5.60
C GLY A 181 5.49 -30.28 -4.96
N GLU A 182 5.30 -31.60 -4.99
CA GLU A 182 6.29 -32.54 -4.47
C GLU A 182 7.65 -32.37 -5.20
N GLY A 183 8.74 -32.26 -4.43
CA GLY A 183 10.08 -31.99 -4.97
C GLY A 183 10.33 -30.55 -5.43
N ARG A 184 9.42 -29.60 -5.16
CA ARG A 184 9.59 -28.16 -5.44
C ARG A 184 9.88 -27.36 -4.17
N ARG A 185 10.16 -26.06 -4.31
CA ARG A 185 10.45 -25.14 -3.19
C ARG A 185 9.34 -25.12 -2.13
N PHE A 186 8.08 -25.19 -2.57
CA PHE A 186 6.92 -25.23 -1.69
C PHE A 186 6.21 -26.57 -1.84
N PRO A 187 6.44 -27.53 -0.92
CA PRO A 187 5.84 -28.86 -1.02
C PRO A 187 4.32 -28.85 -0.77
N SER A 188 3.77 -27.78 -0.19
CA SER A 188 2.34 -27.65 0.13
C SER A 188 1.87 -26.20 0.12
N ALA A 189 0.54 -26.01 0.11
CA ALA A 189 -0.09 -24.70 0.30
C ALA A 189 0.27 -24.08 1.65
N THR A 190 0.45 -24.89 2.70
CA THR A 190 0.90 -24.39 4.02
C THR A 190 2.30 -23.79 3.95
N ALA A 191 3.23 -24.41 3.23
CA ALA A 191 4.57 -23.87 3.03
C ALA A 191 4.55 -22.56 2.23
N ARG A 192 3.66 -22.45 1.22
CA ARG A 192 3.43 -21.20 0.47
C ARG A 192 2.91 -20.08 1.38
N ASN A 193 1.93 -20.38 2.22
CA ASN A 193 1.33 -19.40 3.15
C ASN A 193 2.35 -18.92 4.21
N ALA A 194 3.25 -19.79 4.66
CA ALA A 194 4.33 -19.39 5.57
C ALA A 194 5.26 -18.36 4.91
N PHE A 195 5.65 -18.61 3.65
CA PHE A 195 6.44 -17.65 2.87
C PHE A 195 5.70 -16.32 2.66
N ASP A 196 4.39 -16.34 2.36
CA ASP A 196 3.60 -15.11 2.22
C ASP A 196 3.56 -14.31 3.53
N SER A 197 3.46 -14.99 4.67
CA SER A 197 3.50 -14.37 6.00
C SER A 197 4.84 -13.69 6.27
N GLU A 198 5.94 -14.34 5.87
CA GLU A 198 7.29 -13.78 5.98
C GLU A 198 7.52 -12.59 5.04
N LEU A 199 6.97 -12.65 3.82
CA LEU A 199 6.99 -11.54 2.86
C LEU A 199 6.23 -10.33 3.41
N ASP A 200 5.04 -10.54 3.97
CA ASP A 200 4.22 -9.51 4.62
C ASP A 200 4.99 -8.87 5.80
N ARG A 201 5.62 -9.70 6.63
CA ARG A 201 6.42 -9.26 7.78
C ARG A 201 7.60 -8.40 7.33
N PHE A 202 8.40 -8.87 6.39
CA PHE A 202 9.56 -8.15 5.86
C PHE A 202 9.16 -6.79 5.25
N SER A 203 8.06 -6.76 4.49
CA SER A 203 7.50 -5.55 3.88
C SER A 203 7.02 -4.54 4.94
N SER A 204 6.31 -5.02 5.97
CA SER A 204 5.83 -4.20 7.10
C SER A 204 6.97 -3.64 7.97
N GLU A 205 8.05 -4.39 8.11
CA GLU A 205 9.23 -3.94 8.84
C GLU A 205 10.03 -2.88 8.07
N ALA A 206 10.18 -3.02 6.75
CA ALA A 206 10.89 -2.05 5.92
C ALA A 206 10.15 -0.70 5.80
N THR A 207 8.84 -0.68 6.04
CA THR A 207 8.04 0.56 6.05
C THR A 207 8.06 1.29 7.38
N ARG A 208 8.75 0.77 8.41
CA ARG A 208 8.88 1.45 9.72
C ARG A 208 9.46 2.87 9.59
N ILE A 209 10.38 3.08 8.66
CA ILE A 209 10.98 4.40 8.36
C ILE A 209 9.93 5.47 8.03
N ILE A 210 8.76 5.08 7.54
CA ILE A 210 7.68 6.01 7.21
C ILE A 210 7.16 6.70 8.46
N GLN A 211 7.06 5.98 9.58
CA GLN A 211 6.56 6.54 10.84
C GLN A 211 7.38 7.73 11.34
N GLU A 212 8.67 7.76 11.01
CA GLU A 212 9.62 8.78 11.47
C GLU A 212 9.40 10.14 10.79
N PHE A 213 8.90 10.17 9.54
CA PHE A 213 8.76 11.41 8.78
C PHE A 213 7.32 11.78 8.43
N SER A 214 6.41 10.80 8.37
CA SER A 214 5.06 11.00 7.83
C SER A 214 4.27 12.06 8.58
N SER A 215 4.29 12.05 9.91
CA SER A 215 3.56 13.01 10.75
C SER A 215 4.09 14.43 10.62
N GLY A 216 5.41 14.61 10.64
CA GLY A 216 6.05 15.90 10.48
C GLY A 216 5.80 16.49 9.08
N TRP A 217 5.90 15.66 8.04
CA TRP A 217 5.56 16.07 6.68
C TRP A 217 4.08 16.45 6.56
N TYR A 218 3.17 15.61 7.06
CA TYR A 218 1.73 15.82 7.00
C TYR A 218 1.33 17.14 7.66
N GLY A 219 1.80 17.37 8.90
CA GLY A 219 1.50 18.60 9.64
C GLY A 219 2.05 19.85 8.97
N LYS A 220 3.29 19.80 8.47
CA LYS A 220 3.93 20.94 7.79
C LYS A 220 3.21 21.30 6.49
N THR A 221 2.90 20.30 5.66
CA THR A 221 2.19 20.51 4.39
C THR A 221 0.78 21.00 4.63
N LEU A 222 0.06 20.43 5.59
CA LEU A 222 -1.28 20.87 5.96
C LEU A 222 -1.29 22.33 6.46
N HIS A 223 -0.36 22.70 7.34
CA HIS A 223 -0.24 24.09 7.82
C HIS A 223 0.09 25.06 6.68
N GLY A 224 0.92 24.65 5.72
CA GLY A 224 1.33 25.50 4.61
C GLY A 224 0.30 25.64 3.49
N LYS A 225 -0.54 24.62 3.26
CA LYS A 225 -1.39 24.52 2.05
C LYS A 225 -2.87 24.27 2.32
N GLY A 226 -3.26 23.90 3.53
CA GLY A 226 -4.66 23.59 3.89
C GLY A 226 -5.18 22.23 3.40
N GLY A 227 -4.42 21.50 2.58
CA GLY A 227 -4.79 20.17 2.07
C GLY A 227 -3.66 19.55 1.24
N PHE A 228 -3.96 18.43 0.57
CA PHE A 228 -2.97 17.70 -0.22
C PHE A 228 -3.44 17.53 -1.67
N GLY A 229 -2.76 18.22 -2.59
CA GLY A 229 -3.01 18.07 -4.03
C GLY A 229 -2.28 16.87 -4.62
N THR A 230 -2.50 16.63 -5.92
CA THR A 230 -1.84 15.56 -6.69
C THR A 230 -0.31 15.62 -6.60
N GLY A 231 0.28 16.82 -6.70
CA GLY A 231 1.74 16.99 -6.60
C GLY A 231 2.31 16.68 -5.21
N ASP A 232 1.54 16.98 -4.15
CA ASP A 232 1.92 16.65 -2.78
C ASP A 232 1.88 15.13 -2.55
N ALA A 233 0.83 14.48 -3.04
CA ALA A 233 0.69 13.02 -2.99
C ALA A 233 1.80 12.29 -3.75
N ALA A 234 2.14 12.75 -4.96
CA ALA A 234 3.23 12.20 -5.75
C ALA A 234 4.58 12.35 -5.01
N THR A 235 4.83 13.52 -4.42
CA THR A 235 6.06 13.78 -3.66
C THR A 235 6.14 12.89 -2.41
N PHE A 236 5.05 12.80 -1.64
CA PHE A 236 4.99 11.96 -0.44
C PHE A 236 5.22 10.49 -0.79
N GLY A 237 4.52 9.98 -1.81
CA GLY A 237 4.63 8.60 -2.26
C GLY A 237 6.03 8.25 -2.76
N ALA A 238 6.65 9.13 -3.55
CA ALA A 238 8.02 8.95 -4.04
C ALA A 238 9.04 8.91 -2.90
N VAL A 239 8.91 9.82 -1.91
CA VAL A 239 9.80 9.84 -0.73
C VAL A 239 9.62 8.59 0.13
N ALA A 240 8.37 8.17 0.36
CA ALA A 240 8.05 6.97 1.13
C ALA A 240 8.67 5.72 0.48
N LEU A 241 8.41 5.48 -0.80
CA LEU A 241 8.96 4.33 -1.53
C LEU A 241 10.48 4.38 -1.63
N LYS A 242 11.08 5.55 -1.88
CA LYS A 242 12.54 5.71 -1.89
C LYS A 242 13.16 5.30 -0.56
N LYS A 243 12.57 5.73 0.57
CA LYS A 243 13.04 5.37 1.91
C LYS A 243 12.84 3.88 2.19
N THR A 244 11.68 3.33 1.86
CA THR A 244 11.41 1.89 2.04
C THR A 244 12.33 1.01 1.19
N VAL A 245 12.60 1.37 -0.06
CA VAL A 245 13.58 0.67 -0.91
C VAL A 245 14.98 0.68 -0.27
N SER A 246 15.41 1.81 0.29
CA SER A 246 16.68 1.89 1.03
C SER A 246 16.70 0.97 2.25
N GLU A 247 15.60 0.87 3.00
CA GLU A 247 15.48 -0.06 4.12
C GLU A 247 15.51 -1.54 3.67
N LEU A 248 14.79 -1.88 2.59
CA LEU A 248 14.79 -3.23 2.02
C LEU A 248 16.21 -3.66 1.63
N ARG A 249 17.01 -2.75 1.05
CA ARG A 249 18.42 -2.99 0.71
C ARG A 249 19.29 -3.21 1.94
N ALA A 250 19.14 -2.35 2.95
CA ALA A 250 19.93 -2.44 4.17
C ALA A 250 19.65 -3.72 4.95
N ARG A 251 18.40 -4.19 4.94
CA ARG A 251 17.99 -5.45 5.57
C ARG A 251 18.51 -6.67 4.83
N GLY A 252 18.36 -6.69 3.50
CA GLY A 252 18.90 -7.76 2.67
C GLY A 252 20.43 -7.91 2.70
N ALA A 253 21.16 -6.93 3.22
CA ALA A 253 22.61 -6.99 3.41
C ALA A 253 23.04 -7.40 4.83
N LYS A 254 22.12 -7.41 5.80
CA LYS A 254 22.39 -7.77 7.21
C LYS A 254 22.10 -9.24 7.52
N ASP A 255 21.32 -9.90 6.66
CA ASP A 255 20.96 -11.32 6.79
C ASP A 255 21.89 -12.25 5.98
N VAL A 256 23.00 -11.72 5.43
CA VAL A 256 24.06 -12.45 4.68
C VAL A 256 25.33 -12.59 5.51
#